data_AF-A0A8T5I9W6-F1
#
_entry.id   AF-A0A8T5I9W6-F1
#
_cell.length_a   1.000
_cell.length_b   1.000
_cell.length_c   1.000
_cell.angle_alpha   90.00
_cell.angle_beta   90.00
_cell.angle_gamma   90.00
#
_symmetry.space_group_name_H-M   'P 1'
#
loop_
_entity.id
_entity.type
_entity.pdbx_description
1 polymer ?
#
loop_
_entity_poly.entity_id
_entity_poly.type
_entity_poly.pdbx_seq_one_letter_code
_entity_poly.pdbx_strand_id
1 'polypeptide(L)'
;MEKEVIPVSNPAQATTPQKNKIDYKYVGPKESLWKIVGSSIPKELTPTKKFSYAFGVIFILVIIIGIAQFPLGSLFAGNIDIELAVGLPMKFLVFDLADPEAIPINIWALIIDMAIYLILAYAIDVALNVFITSTKKKKASGKSPKVYTIRRKKEEIAEKVAKKIVKKPDSIQP
;
A
#
# COMPACT_ATOMS: atom_id res chain seq x y z
N MET A 1 21.44 -63.65 -26.67
CA MET A 1 22.01 -62.66 -25.72
C MET A 1 20.87 -61.80 -25.24
N GLU A 2 20.24 -62.23 -24.16
CA GLU A 2 19.07 -61.59 -23.55
C GLU A 2 19.58 -60.47 -22.63
N LYS A 3 19.15 -59.23 -22.86
CA LYS A 3 19.52 -58.10 -22.00
C LYS A 3 18.56 -58.06 -20.82
N GLU A 4 19.08 -58.38 -19.65
CA GLU A 4 18.42 -58.25 -18.37
C GLU A 4 18.11 -56.76 -18.09
N VAL A 5 16.82 -56.41 -18.09
CA VAL A 5 16.36 -55.05 -17.76
C VAL A 5 16.21 -54.97 -16.25
N ILE A 6 17.12 -54.28 -15.59
CA ILE A 6 17.05 -53.99 -14.16
C ILE A 6 15.96 -52.91 -13.97
N PRO A 7 14.92 -53.13 -13.14
CA PRO A 7 13.94 -52.09 -12.87
C PRO A 7 14.58 -51.01 -11.99
N VAL A 8 14.54 -49.76 -12.49
CA VAL A 8 14.92 -48.56 -11.74
C VAL A 8 13.95 -48.41 -10.57
N SER A 9 14.44 -48.61 -9.34
CA SER A 9 13.68 -48.33 -8.14
C SER A 9 13.49 -46.82 -7.99
N ASN A 10 12.23 -46.38 -8.00
CA ASN A 10 11.87 -45.01 -7.64
C ASN A 10 12.33 -44.73 -6.21
N PRO A 11 13.06 -43.62 -5.92
CA PRO A 11 13.37 -43.26 -4.56
C PRO A 11 12.06 -42.95 -3.82
N ALA A 12 11.80 -43.71 -2.76
CA ALA A 12 10.69 -43.47 -1.85
C ALA A 12 10.71 -42.00 -1.41
N GLN A 13 9.64 -41.27 -1.70
CA GLN A 13 9.44 -39.92 -1.18
C GLN A 13 9.50 -39.99 0.34
N ALA A 14 10.54 -39.39 0.92
CA ALA A 14 10.62 -39.17 2.35
C ALA A 14 9.44 -38.26 2.74
N THR A 15 8.42 -38.84 3.36
CA THR A 15 7.37 -38.09 4.04
C THR A 15 8.02 -37.36 5.22
N THR A 16 8.35 -36.09 5.00
CA THR A 16 8.70 -35.17 6.08
C THR A 16 7.62 -35.27 7.16
N PRO A 17 7.95 -35.56 8.43
CA PRO A 17 6.96 -35.62 9.49
C PRO A 17 6.28 -34.26 9.60
N GLN A 18 4.97 -34.22 9.34
CA GLN A 18 4.16 -33.04 9.61
C GLN A 18 4.29 -32.73 11.09
N LYS A 19 5.06 -31.68 11.37
CA LYS A 19 5.31 -31.15 12.71
C LYS A 19 3.99 -30.53 13.20
N ASN A 20 3.09 -31.37 13.70
CA ASN A 20 1.90 -30.95 14.43
C ASN A 20 2.40 -30.10 15.61
N LYS A 21 2.34 -28.78 15.45
CA LYS A 21 2.62 -27.83 16.52
C LYS A 21 1.46 -27.96 17.50
N ILE A 22 1.70 -28.69 18.57
CA ILE A 22 0.83 -28.70 19.75
C ILE A 22 0.86 -27.26 20.30
N ASP A 23 -0.27 -26.57 20.21
CA ASP A 23 -0.43 -25.20 20.65
C ASP A 23 -0.64 -25.19 22.17
N TYR A 24 0.43 -24.97 22.94
CA TYR A 24 0.34 -24.88 24.39
C TYR A 24 -0.15 -23.49 24.78
N LYS A 25 -1.42 -23.39 25.19
CA LYS A 25 -2.12 -22.18 25.65
C LYS A 25 -1.39 -21.34 26.71
N TYR A 26 -0.41 -21.91 27.41
CA TYR A 26 0.32 -21.28 28.52
C TYR A 26 1.81 -21.06 28.28
N VAL A 27 2.36 -21.52 27.15
CA VAL A 27 3.66 -21.05 26.69
C VAL A 27 3.34 -19.93 25.73
N GLY A 28 3.24 -18.71 26.26
CA GLY A 28 2.99 -17.52 25.46
C GLY A 28 3.82 -17.59 24.17
N PRO A 29 3.20 -17.43 22.99
CA PRO A 29 3.91 -17.61 21.73
C PRO A 29 5.08 -16.66 21.78
N LYS A 30 6.32 -17.19 21.90
CA LYS A 30 7.56 -16.42 22.10
C LYS A 30 7.40 -15.09 21.40
N GLU A 31 7.09 -14.05 22.18
CA GLU A 31 6.70 -12.79 21.58
C GLU A 31 7.93 -12.32 20.84
N SER A 32 7.91 -12.46 19.52
CA SER A 32 9.02 -12.06 18.67
C SER A 32 9.26 -10.60 19.02
N LEU A 33 10.50 -10.22 19.28
CA LEU A 33 10.86 -8.82 19.59
C LEU A 33 10.30 -7.88 18.51
N TRP A 34 10.17 -8.36 17.28
CA TRP A 34 9.48 -7.69 16.17
C TRP A 34 8.00 -7.36 16.44
N LYS A 35 7.28 -8.20 17.19
CA LYS A 35 5.87 -8.01 17.55
C LYS A 35 5.69 -6.95 18.65
N ILE A 36 6.68 -6.83 19.55
CA ILE A 36 6.72 -5.83 20.63
C ILE A 36 7.14 -4.45 20.08
N VAL A 37 8.12 -4.41 19.18
CA VAL A 37 8.52 -3.18 18.48
C VAL A 37 7.41 -2.74 17.52
N GLY A 38 6.79 -3.67 16.79
CA GLY A 38 5.70 -3.39 15.87
C GLY A 38 4.40 -2.92 16.54
N SER A 39 4.16 -3.26 17.81
CA SER A 39 2.97 -2.78 18.54
C SER A 39 3.14 -1.38 19.13
N SER A 40 4.37 -0.91 19.30
CA SER A 40 4.70 0.42 19.84
C SER A 40 4.73 1.50 18.76
N ILE A 41 4.84 1.12 17.49
CA ILE A 41 4.79 2.04 16.35
C ILE A 41 3.32 2.28 15.97
N PRO A 42 2.81 3.52 15.99
CA PRO A 42 1.45 3.80 15.55
C PRO A 42 1.26 3.34 14.10
N LYS A 43 0.09 2.78 13.78
CA LYS A 43 -0.22 2.21 12.45
C LYS A 43 -0.04 3.19 11.28
N GLU A 44 -0.02 4.48 11.57
CA GLU A 44 0.22 5.56 10.60
C GLU A 44 1.69 5.67 10.17
N LEU A 45 2.61 5.12 10.97
CA LEU A 45 4.05 5.04 10.71
C LEU A 45 4.47 3.70 10.11
N THR A 46 3.53 2.83 9.77
CA THR A 46 3.84 1.57 9.06
C THR A 46 3.92 1.86 7.56
N PRO A 47 5.04 1.54 6.88
CA PRO A 47 5.19 1.78 5.44
C PRO A 47 4.06 1.09 4.67
N THR A 48 3.32 1.84 3.87
CA THR A 48 2.23 1.29 3.05
C THR A 48 2.69 0.98 1.63
N LYS A 49 1.80 0.45 0.77
CA LYS A 49 2.12 0.34 -0.67
C LYS A 49 2.48 1.69 -1.30
N LYS A 50 2.00 2.81 -0.74
CA LYS A 50 2.33 4.15 -1.24
C LYS A 50 3.80 4.51 -1.04
N PHE A 51 4.42 4.00 0.02
CA PHE A 51 5.84 4.18 0.28
C PHE A 51 6.71 3.69 -0.88
N SER A 52 6.45 2.47 -1.39
CA SER A 52 7.21 1.93 -2.52
C SER A 52 6.99 2.73 -3.80
N TYR A 53 5.76 3.24 -4.02
CA TYR A 53 5.49 4.14 -5.15
C TYR A 53 6.21 5.47 -5.00
N ALA A 54 6.19 6.09 -3.80
CA ALA A 54 6.89 7.35 -3.54
C ALA A 54 8.39 7.20 -3.77
N PHE A 55 8.99 6.12 -3.25
CA PHE A 55 10.39 5.79 -3.48
C PHE A 55 10.71 5.60 -4.97
N GLY A 56 9.91 4.81 -5.68
CA GLY A 56 10.10 4.60 -7.12
C GLY A 56 9.99 5.88 -7.94
N VAL A 57 9.03 6.75 -7.61
CA VAL A 57 8.86 8.06 -8.26
C VAL A 57 10.06 8.96 -8.00
N ILE A 58 10.55 9.05 -6.76
CA ILE A 58 11.75 9.83 -6.42
C ILE A 58 12.94 9.33 -7.24
N PHE A 59 13.15 8.02 -7.27
CA PHE A 59 14.27 7.43 -7.99
C PHE A 59 14.23 7.73 -9.49
N ILE A 60 13.07 7.57 -10.14
CA ILE A 60 12.88 7.92 -11.55
C ILE A 60 13.12 9.41 -11.77
N LEU A 61 12.62 10.26 -10.89
CA LEU A 61 12.75 11.71 -11.00
C LEU A 61 14.22 12.14 -10.92
N VAL A 62 15.02 11.53 -10.05
CA VAL A 62 16.48 11.75 -9.98
C VAL A 62 17.17 11.37 -11.28
N ILE A 63 16.80 10.24 -11.89
CA ILE A 63 17.34 9.84 -13.20
C ILE A 63 16.99 10.87 -14.28
N ILE A 64 15.74 11.32 -14.33
CA ILE A 64 15.29 12.33 -15.29
C ILE A 64 16.05 13.64 -15.09
N ILE A 65 16.23 14.09 -13.84
CA ILE A 65 17.02 15.30 -13.53
C ILE A 65 18.47 15.13 -14.00
N GLY A 66 19.11 13.99 -13.71
CA GLY A 66 20.48 13.73 -14.13
C GLY A 66 20.65 13.78 -15.66
N ILE A 67 19.71 13.19 -16.40
CA ILE A 67 19.71 13.25 -17.87
C ILE A 67 19.42 14.68 -18.36
N ALA A 68 18.50 15.40 -17.73
CA ALA A 68 18.13 16.76 -18.14
C ALA A 68 19.24 17.79 -17.87
N GLN A 69 20.08 17.56 -16.86
CA GLN A 69 21.26 18.40 -16.56
C GLN A 69 22.45 18.11 -17.49
N PHE A 70 22.37 17.05 -18.29
CA PHE A 70 23.45 16.70 -19.20
C PHE A 70 23.59 17.73 -20.33
N PRO A 71 24.79 18.30 -20.55
CA PRO A 71 24.98 19.35 -21.54
C PRO A 71 25.09 18.74 -22.95
N LEU A 72 23.95 18.36 -23.52
CA LEU A 72 23.86 17.77 -24.86
C LEU A 72 24.49 18.67 -25.95
N GLY A 73 24.37 20.00 -25.80
CA GLY A 73 24.92 20.96 -26.76
C GLY A 73 26.44 20.91 -26.90
N SER A 74 27.18 20.71 -25.80
CA SER A 74 28.63 20.57 -25.87
C SER A 74 29.07 19.24 -26.47
N LEU A 75 28.26 18.17 -26.30
CA LEU A 75 28.54 16.87 -26.89
C LEU A 75 28.43 16.93 -28.41
N PHE A 76 27.42 17.61 -28.95
CA PHE A 76 27.30 17.83 -30.40
C PHE A 76 28.41 18.72 -30.98
N ALA A 77 29.06 19.54 -30.15
CA ALA A 77 30.22 20.34 -30.53
C ALA A 77 31.53 19.54 -30.57
N GLY A 78 31.50 18.23 -30.28
CA GLY A 78 32.67 17.35 -30.27
C GLY A 78 33.53 17.47 -29.01
N ASN A 79 33.03 18.10 -27.95
CA ASN A 79 33.73 18.14 -26.67
C ASN A 79 33.54 16.80 -25.94
N ILE A 80 34.65 16.16 -25.56
CA ILE A 80 34.67 14.88 -24.84
C ILE A 80 34.89 15.04 -23.33
N ASP A 81 35.19 16.25 -22.85
CA ASP A 81 35.39 16.56 -21.42
C ASP A 81 34.05 16.72 -20.66
N ILE A 82 33.05 15.94 -21.05
CA ILE A 82 31.69 16.04 -20.51
C ILE A 82 31.41 14.80 -19.66
N GLU A 83 31.02 15.03 -18.41
CA GLU A 83 30.53 13.98 -17.53
C GLU A 83 28.99 13.93 -17.50
N LEU A 84 28.41 12.75 -17.76
CA LEU A 84 27.01 12.48 -17.43
C LEU A 84 26.95 11.97 -16.00
N ALA A 85 26.49 12.83 -15.09
CA ALA A 85 26.36 12.49 -13.68
C ALA A 85 24.89 12.36 -13.25
N VAL A 86 24.55 11.25 -12.61
CA VAL A 86 23.22 10.99 -12.03
C VAL A 86 23.36 10.67 -10.55
N GLY A 87 22.53 11.33 -9.74
CA GLY A 87 22.44 11.12 -8.29
C GLY A 87 22.26 12.43 -7.52
N LEU A 88 21.56 12.38 -6.39
CA LEU A 88 21.22 13.52 -5.55
C LEU A 88 21.03 13.05 -4.11
N PRO A 89 21.76 13.54 -3.10
CA PRO A 89 22.80 14.56 -3.18
C PRO A 89 24.13 14.08 -3.79
N MET A 90 24.38 12.77 -3.87
CA MET A 90 25.66 12.26 -4.37
C MET A 90 25.53 11.59 -5.73
N LYS A 91 26.47 11.90 -6.62
CA LYS A 91 26.53 11.27 -7.94
C LYS A 91 26.94 9.80 -7.77
N PHE A 92 26.04 8.89 -8.08
CA PHE A 92 26.31 7.45 -8.02
C PHE A 92 26.58 6.84 -9.40
N LEU A 93 26.14 7.52 -10.45
CA LEU A 93 26.40 7.16 -11.83
C LEU A 93 27.17 8.33 -12.46
N VAL A 94 28.39 8.10 -12.93
CA VAL A 94 29.21 9.10 -13.59
C VAL A 94 29.79 8.46 -14.84
N PHE A 95 29.31 8.86 -16.01
CA PHE A 95 29.92 8.47 -17.27
C PHE A 95 30.85 9.57 -17.73
N ASP A 96 32.14 9.28 -17.70
CA ASP A 96 33.17 10.11 -18.29
C ASP A 96 33.37 9.68 -19.76
N LEU A 97 33.22 10.62 -20.68
CA LEU A 97 33.45 10.40 -22.11
C LEU A 97 34.94 10.47 -22.46
N ALA A 98 35.77 11.08 -21.61
CA ALA A 98 37.21 11.17 -21.79
C ALA A 98 37.92 9.87 -21.37
N ASP A 99 37.42 9.18 -20.34
CA ASP A 99 37.95 7.90 -19.86
C ASP A 99 36.85 6.83 -19.77
N PRO A 100 36.55 6.13 -20.88
CA PRO A 100 35.50 5.12 -20.93
C PRO A 100 35.86 3.82 -20.18
N GLU A 101 37.12 3.66 -19.73
CA GLU A 101 37.56 2.48 -18.97
C GLU A 101 37.26 2.63 -17.47
N ALA A 102 36.99 3.85 -17.00
CA ALA A 102 36.61 4.10 -15.63
C ALA A 102 35.26 3.45 -15.27
N ILE A 103 35.17 2.89 -14.06
CA ILE A 103 33.92 2.28 -13.57
C ILE A 103 32.90 3.39 -13.33
N PRO A 104 31.76 3.42 -14.04
CA PRO A 104 30.84 4.55 -13.99
C PRO A 104 29.93 4.54 -12.74
N ILE A 105 30.08 3.56 -11.85
CA ILE A 105 29.20 3.35 -10.69
C ILE A 105 29.97 3.54 -9.40
N ASN A 106 29.54 4.50 -8.59
CA ASN A 106 29.97 4.64 -7.20
C ASN A 106 28.94 3.96 -6.28
N ILE A 107 29.26 2.72 -5.89
CA ILE A 107 28.38 1.87 -5.06
C ILE A 107 28.09 2.52 -3.70
N TRP A 108 29.07 3.20 -3.09
CA TRP A 108 28.89 3.83 -1.79
C TRP A 108 27.95 5.02 -1.88
N ALA A 109 28.11 5.87 -2.90
CA ALA A 109 27.17 6.96 -3.16
C ALA A 109 25.76 6.42 -3.41
N LEU A 110 25.62 5.34 -4.19
CA LEU A 110 24.32 4.70 -4.45
C LEU A 110 23.63 4.24 -3.17
N ILE A 111 24.35 3.56 -2.28
CA ILE A 111 23.79 3.05 -1.02
C ILE A 111 23.31 4.20 -0.13
N ILE A 112 24.10 5.27 -0.04
CA ILE A 112 23.74 6.42 0.81
C ILE A 112 22.55 7.16 0.22
N ASP A 113 22.53 7.42 -1.09
CA ASP A 113 21.39 8.03 -1.77
C ASP A 113 20.13 7.16 -1.63
N MET A 114 20.24 5.84 -1.76
CA MET A 114 19.14 4.91 -1.50
C MET A 114 18.59 5.05 -0.09
N ALA A 115 19.46 5.13 0.92
CA ALA A 115 19.04 5.34 2.31
C ALA A 115 18.34 6.69 2.51
N ILE A 116 18.86 7.76 1.90
CA ILE A 116 18.25 9.09 1.92
C ILE A 116 16.87 9.07 1.26
N TYR A 117 16.73 8.44 0.10
CA TYR A 117 15.45 8.31 -0.60
C TYR A 117 14.46 7.46 0.17
N LEU A 118 14.93 6.45 0.89
CA LEU A 118 14.09 5.65 1.79
C LEU A 118 13.50 6.54 2.90
N ILE A 119 14.32 7.39 3.52
CA ILE A 119 13.87 8.31 4.57
C ILE A 119 12.91 9.35 4.00
N LEU A 120 13.21 9.92 2.83
CA LEU A 120 12.34 10.88 2.14
C LEU A 120 11.00 10.27 1.75
N ALA A 121 11.01 9.09 1.14
CA ALA A 121 9.81 8.37 0.76
C ALA A 121 8.94 8.06 1.98
N TYR A 122 9.57 7.72 3.11
CA TYR A 122 8.87 7.48 4.37
C TYR A 122 8.22 8.76 4.90
N ALA A 123 8.97 9.88 4.92
CA ALA A 123 8.43 11.17 5.33
C ALA A 123 7.23 11.59 4.45
N ILE A 124 7.31 11.35 3.14
CA ILE A 124 6.21 11.61 2.20
C ILE A 124 5.00 10.71 2.49
N ASP A 125 5.18 9.40 2.71
CA ASP A 125 4.05 8.49 3.02
C ASP A 125 3.35 8.90 4.32
N VAL A 126 4.13 9.23 5.37
CA VAL A 126 3.59 9.73 6.64
C VAL A 126 2.84 11.04 6.43
N ALA A 127 3.42 12.01 5.72
CA ALA A 127 2.78 13.29 5.44
C ALA A 127 1.46 13.12 4.66
N LEU A 128 1.45 12.27 3.64
CA LEU A 128 0.25 11.95 2.87
C LEU A 128 -0.81 11.26 3.74
N ASN A 129 -0.42 10.33 4.60
CA ASN A 129 -1.37 9.63 5.47
C ASN A 129 -1.99 10.60 6.49
N VAL A 130 -1.21 11.47 7.11
CA VAL A 130 -1.71 12.52 8.02
C VAL A 130 -2.63 13.50 7.28
N PHE A 131 -2.27 13.92 6.07
CA PHE A 131 -3.10 14.84 5.27
C PHE A 131 -4.43 14.20 4.88
N ILE A 132 -4.43 12.93 4.46
CA ILE A 132 -5.63 12.18 4.07
C ILE A 132 -6.54 11.92 5.29
N THR A 133 -5.98 11.58 6.46
CA THR A 133 -6.80 11.35 7.66
C THR A 133 -7.39 12.65 8.21
N SER A 134 -6.67 13.77 8.09
CA SER A 134 -7.17 15.10 8.47
C SER A 134 -8.30 15.60 7.55
N THR A 135 -8.19 15.38 6.24
CA THR A 135 -9.19 15.81 5.25
C THR A 135 -10.41 14.91 5.18
N LYS A 136 -10.30 13.63 5.57
CA LYS A 136 -11.46 12.77 5.80
C LYS A 136 -12.17 13.21 7.08
N LYS A 137 -13.06 14.21 6.97
CA LYS A 137 -14.14 14.41 7.95
C LYS A 137 -14.70 13.03 8.23
N LYS A 138 -14.58 12.56 9.48
CA LYS A 138 -15.22 11.34 9.95
C LYS A 138 -16.70 11.49 9.59
N LYS A 139 -17.15 10.95 8.44
CA LYS A 139 -18.55 10.65 8.25
C LYS A 139 -18.82 9.72 9.40
N ALA A 140 -19.51 10.24 10.41
CA ALA A 140 -19.88 9.46 11.56
C ALA A 140 -20.57 8.21 10.99
N SER A 141 -19.86 7.09 11.03
CA SER A 141 -20.45 5.78 11.14
C SER A 141 -21.05 5.69 12.54
N GLY A 142 -21.88 6.69 12.87
CA GLY A 142 -22.95 6.47 13.81
C GLY A 142 -23.80 5.46 13.09
N LYS A 143 -23.82 4.24 13.60
CA LYS A 143 -25.04 3.44 13.52
C LYS A 143 -26.13 4.36 14.08
N SER A 144 -26.75 5.15 13.22
CA SER A 144 -27.96 5.86 13.58
C SER A 144 -28.89 4.76 14.09
N PRO A 145 -29.45 4.90 15.30
CA PRO A 145 -30.36 3.89 15.82
C PRO A 145 -31.40 3.65 14.74
N LYS A 146 -31.63 2.38 14.38
CA LYS A 146 -32.73 2.01 13.49
C LYS A 146 -33.99 2.51 14.18
N VAL A 147 -34.47 3.68 13.78
CA VAL A 147 -35.79 4.15 14.18
C VAL A 147 -36.74 3.23 13.44
N TYR A 148 -37.24 2.22 14.16
CA TYR A 148 -38.40 1.48 13.71
C TYR A 148 -39.55 2.48 13.73
N THR A 149 -39.79 3.13 12.59
CA THR A 149 -41.11 3.69 12.34
C THR A 149 -42.05 2.51 12.44
N ILE A 150 -42.79 2.45 13.56
CA ILE A 150 -43.98 1.63 13.67
C ILE A 150 -44.78 1.99 12.43
N ARG A 151 -44.81 1.08 11.44
CA ARG A 151 -45.75 1.18 10.34
C ARG A 151 -47.10 1.22 11.05
N ARG A 152 -47.66 2.42 11.21
CA ARG A 152 -49.07 2.57 11.51
C ARG A 152 -49.74 1.70 10.46
N LYS A 153 -50.31 0.58 10.92
CA LYS A 153 -51.09 -0.31 10.08
C LYS A 153 -51.95 0.61 9.22
N LYS A 154 -51.85 0.42 7.90
CA LYS A 154 -52.81 0.96 6.92
C LYS A 154 -54.16 1.06 7.62
N GLU A 155 -54.70 2.28 7.71
CA GLU A 155 -56.02 2.55 8.26
C GLU A 155 -56.95 1.39 7.87
N GLU A 156 -57.31 0.58 8.87
CA GLU A 156 -58.17 -0.56 8.69
C GLU A 156 -59.47 -0.03 8.08
N ILE A 157 -60.04 -0.77 7.14
CA ILE A 157 -61.22 -0.37 6.35
C ILE A 157 -62.36 0.15 7.26
N ALA A 158 -62.42 -0.32 8.51
CA ALA A 158 -63.31 0.15 9.56
C ALA A 158 -63.20 1.66 9.85
N GLU A 159 -61.99 2.24 9.87
CA GLU A 159 -61.77 3.67 10.17
C GLU A 159 -62.22 4.57 9.01
N LYS A 160 -62.07 4.09 7.77
CA LYS A 160 -62.60 4.77 6.57
C LYS A 160 -64.12 4.71 6.49
N VAL A 161 -64.74 3.61 6.90
CA VAL A 161 -66.21 3.48 6.93
C VAL A 161 -66.80 4.34 8.05
N ALA A 162 -66.18 4.34 9.24
CA ALA A 162 -66.60 5.19 10.36
C ALA A 162 -66.56 6.69 9.99
N LYS A 163 -65.50 7.17 9.34
CA LYS A 163 -65.42 8.57 8.85
C LYS A 163 -66.46 8.89 7.76
N LYS A 164 -66.94 7.90 7.00
CA LYS A 164 -67.96 8.09 5.96
C LYS A 164 -69.38 8.16 6.54
N ILE A 165 -69.65 7.41 7.61
CA ILE A 165 -70.95 7.41 8.29
C ILE A 165 -71.13 8.70 9.12
N VAL A 166 -70.08 9.14 9.81
CA VAL A 166 -70.13 10.37 10.65
C VAL A 166 -70.30 11.65 9.81
N LYS A 167 -69.92 11.65 8.52
CA LYS A 167 -70.08 12.82 7.63
C LYS A 167 -71.47 12.99 7.02
N LYS A 168 -72.45 12.15 7.34
CA LYS A 168 -73.84 12.33 6.92
C LYS A 168 -74.68 12.79 8.13
N PRO A 169 -74.67 14.08 8.50
CA PRO A 169 -75.75 14.63 9.29
C PRO A 169 -77.00 14.77 8.42
N ASP A 170 -78.10 14.34 8.99
CA ASP A 170 -79.44 14.35 8.43
C ASP A 170 -79.82 15.73 7.85
N SER A 171 -80.04 15.77 6.54
CA SER A 171 -80.94 16.75 5.95
C SER A 171 -82.38 16.32 6.25
N ILE A 172 -82.80 16.51 7.50
CA ILE A 172 -84.21 16.60 7.86
C ILE A 172 -84.42 18.06 8.25
N GLN A 173 -84.85 18.86 7.26
CA GLN A 173 -85.43 20.18 7.55
C GLN A 173 -86.92 19.97 7.86
N PRO A 174 -87.47 20.66 8.88
CA PRO A 174 -88.89 20.63 9.20
C PRO A 174 -89.78 21.28 8.13
#